data_AF-A0A670XRS4-F1
#
_entry.id   AF-A0A670XRS4-F1
#
_cell.length_a   1.000
_cell.length_b   1.000
_cell.length_c   1.000
_cell.angle_alpha   90.00
_cell.angle_beta   90.00
_cell.angle_gamma   90.00
#
_symmetry.space_group_name_H-M   'P 1'
#
loop_
_entity.id
_entity.type
_entity.pdbx_description
1 polymer ?
#
loop_
_entity_poly.entity_id
_entity_poly.type
_entity_poly.pdbx_seq_one_letter_code
_entity_poly.pdbx_strand_id
1 'polypeptide(L)'
;MNITKTIKHNGCESSPIEVTYCKGQCDSFSMYSYKANTMNHTCHCCQEQKTTKKQVTLICADGSTLEYSYLHVDECDCIKSECNHLPTSTPVPQEEFTFLLQEQQQQLEQQQQKKKQQE
;
A
#
# COMPACT_ATOMS: atom_id res chain seq x y z
N MET A 1 4.85 18.39 3.95
CA MET A 1 4.59 18.94 5.30
C MET A 1 5.92 19.14 6.02
N ASN A 2 6.04 20.06 6.98
CA ASN A 2 7.26 20.26 7.78
C ASN A 2 7.03 19.93 9.27
N ILE A 3 8.11 19.57 9.97
CA ILE A 3 8.19 19.45 11.43
C ILE A 3 9.57 19.89 11.89
N THR A 4 9.69 20.26 13.15
CA THR A 4 10.99 20.50 13.79
C THR A 4 11.50 19.20 14.40
N LYS A 5 12.74 18.82 14.07
CA LYS A 5 13.42 17.66 14.66
C LYS A 5 14.90 17.91 14.89
N THR A 6 15.45 17.18 15.85
CA THR A 6 16.89 17.04 16.06
C THR A 6 17.38 15.77 15.36
N ILE A 7 18.45 15.88 14.58
CA ILE A 7 19.14 14.73 13.99
C ILE A 7 20.13 14.19 15.02
N LYS A 8 20.11 12.87 15.23
CA LYS A 8 21.05 12.15 16.10
C LYS A 8 21.83 11.13 15.28
N HIS A 9 23.16 11.20 15.33
CA HIS A 9 24.03 10.28 14.62
C HIS A 9 25.35 10.10 15.36
N ASN A 10 25.78 8.84 15.58
CA ASN A 10 27.03 8.48 16.26
C ASN A 10 27.28 9.20 17.60
N GLY A 11 26.22 9.42 18.39
CA GLY A 11 26.33 10.12 19.68
C GLY A 11 26.46 11.65 19.57
N CYS A 12 26.27 12.21 18.38
CA CYS A 12 26.24 13.65 18.11
C CYS A 12 24.81 14.09 17.75
N GLU A 13 24.45 15.32 18.10
CA GLU A 13 23.10 15.87 17.89
C GLU A 13 23.14 17.25 17.23
N SER A 14 22.17 17.55 16.36
CA SER A 14 22.00 18.89 15.78
C SER A 14 21.23 19.81 16.72
N SER A 15 21.29 21.12 16.48
CA SER A 15 20.20 22.00 16.92
C SER A 15 18.88 21.56 16.25
N PRO A 16 17.70 21.88 16.83
CA PRO A 16 16.43 21.59 16.17
C PRO A 16 16.37 22.25 14.79
N ILE A 17 16.12 21.46 13.76
CA ILE A 17 16.00 21.91 12.37
C ILE A 17 14.61 21.61 11.83
N GLU A 18 14.17 22.39 10.83
CA GLU A 18 12.99 22.06 10.07
C GLU A 18 13.30 20.96 9.04
N VAL A 19 12.54 19.87 9.12
CA VAL A 19 12.57 18.77 8.16
C VAL A 19 11.22 18.63 7.49
N THR A 20 11.23 18.27 6.22
CA THR A 20 10.05 18.03 5.41
C THR A 20 9.83 16.53 5.22
N TYR A 21 8.57 16.14 5.09
CA TYR A 21 8.16 14.76 4.83
C TYR A 21 6.88 14.71 4.00
N CYS A 22 6.70 13.58 3.32
CA CYS A 22 5.51 13.27 2.55
C CYS A 22 4.48 12.54 3.41
N LYS A 23 3.24 13.03 3.36
CA LYS A 23 2.07 12.41 3.98
C LYS A 23 0.84 12.83 3.20
N GLY A 24 0.06 11.87 2.76
CA GLY A 24 -1.14 12.12 1.98
C GLY A 24 -1.86 10.83 1.62
N GLN A 25 -3.08 10.97 1.11
CA GLN A 25 -3.84 9.90 0.51
C GLN A 25 -3.63 9.94 -1.01
N CYS A 26 -3.40 8.79 -1.62
CA CYS A 26 -3.22 8.65 -3.06
C CYS A 26 -4.26 7.67 -3.62
N ASP A 27 -4.68 7.90 -4.86
CA ASP A 27 -5.67 7.05 -5.51
C ASP A 27 -5.11 5.66 -5.78
N SER A 28 -5.72 4.66 -5.18
CA SER A 28 -5.39 3.25 -5.38
C SER A 28 -6.67 2.46 -5.52
N PHE A 29 -6.64 1.38 -6.30
CA PHE A 29 -7.80 0.51 -6.47
C PHE A 29 -7.42 -0.96 -6.53
N SER A 30 -8.37 -1.79 -6.17
CA SER A 30 -8.37 -3.22 -6.45
C SER A 30 -9.73 -3.60 -7.00
N MET A 31 -9.76 -4.13 -8.22
CA MET A 31 -11.01 -4.44 -8.92
C MET A 31 -10.88 -5.73 -9.70
N TYR A 32 -11.92 -6.57 -9.65
CA TYR A 32 -11.98 -7.82 -10.39
C TYR A 32 -11.99 -7.56 -11.91
N SER A 33 -11.14 -8.27 -12.65
CA SER A 33 -11.06 -8.21 -14.11
C SER A 33 -11.69 -9.46 -14.71
N TYR A 34 -12.88 -9.32 -15.30
CA TYR A 34 -13.56 -10.43 -15.99
C TYR A 34 -12.73 -11.04 -17.12
N LYS A 35 -11.99 -10.20 -17.85
CA LYS A 35 -11.14 -10.64 -18.98
C LYS A 35 -9.96 -11.49 -18.50
N ALA A 36 -9.37 -11.13 -17.36
CA ALA A 36 -8.19 -11.81 -16.84
C ALA A 36 -8.52 -12.87 -15.76
N ASN A 37 -9.79 -12.96 -15.34
CA ASN A 37 -10.27 -13.83 -14.27
C ASN A 37 -9.41 -13.72 -12.99
N THR A 38 -9.00 -12.49 -12.65
CA THR A 38 -8.14 -12.19 -11.49
C THR A 38 -8.42 -10.78 -10.96
N MET A 39 -7.95 -10.49 -9.75
CA MET A 39 -7.98 -9.14 -9.19
C MET A 39 -6.89 -8.28 -9.84
N ASN A 40 -7.29 -7.14 -10.39
CA ASN A 40 -6.37 -6.11 -10.86
C ASN A 40 -6.12 -5.11 -9.73
N HIS A 41 -4.88 -4.64 -9.61
CA HIS A 41 -4.46 -3.75 -8.55
C HIS A 41 -3.69 -2.57 -9.13
N THR A 42 -3.91 -1.38 -8.60
CA THR A 42 -3.05 -0.22 -8.84
C THR A 42 -2.85 0.47 -7.50
N CYS A 43 -1.59 0.56 -7.09
CA CYS A 43 -1.20 1.20 -5.85
C CYS A 43 -0.39 2.47 -6.17
N HIS A 44 -0.68 3.53 -5.42
CA HIS A 44 0.14 4.74 -5.40
C HIS A 44 0.47 5.07 -3.95
N CYS A 45 1.73 5.44 -3.71
CA CYS A 45 2.19 5.89 -2.40
C CYS A 45 2.59 7.37 -2.47
N CYS A 46 2.27 8.12 -1.42
CA CYS A 46 2.73 9.49 -1.26
C CYS A 46 4.23 9.47 -0.91
N GLN A 47 5.08 9.79 -1.89
CA GLN A 47 6.53 9.69 -1.77
C GLN A 47 7.21 10.96 -2.30
N GLU A 48 8.47 11.12 -1.94
CA GLU A 48 9.31 12.23 -2.38
C GLU A 48 9.57 12.15 -3.89
N GLN A 49 9.01 13.10 -4.64
CA GLN A 49 9.27 13.24 -6.07
C GLN A 49 10.60 13.94 -6.33
N LYS A 50 10.98 14.84 -5.43
CA LYS A 50 12.23 15.61 -5.52
C LYS A 50 12.85 15.82 -4.15
N THR A 51 14.17 15.66 -4.11
CA THR A 51 14.94 15.83 -2.88
C THR A 51 16.22 16.60 -3.14
N THR A 52 16.68 17.32 -2.11
CA THR A 52 17.97 18.01 -2.08
C THR A 52 18.78 17.55 -0.88
N LYS A 53 20.10 17.36 -1.05
CA LYS A 53 21.00 17.11 0.08
C LYS A 53 21.26 18.42 0.83
N LYS A 54 20.97 18.45 2.14
CA LYS A 54 21.28 19.57 3.04
C LYS A 54 22.30 19.14 4.09
N GLN A 55 23.15 20.07 4.51
CA GLN A 55 24.17 19.84 5.53
C GLN A 55 23.76 20.50 6.85
N VAL A 56 24.10 19.84 7.95
CA VAL A 56 23.97 20.37 9.31
C VAL A 56 25.17 19.98 10.14
N THR A 57 25.58 20.87 11.02
CA THR A 57 26.60 20.57 12.02
C THR A 57 25.98 19.87 13.22
N LEU A 58 26.51 18.71 13.58
CA LEU A 58 26.18 18.00 14.82
C LEU A 58 27.23 18.33 15.88
N ILE A 59 26.81 18.42 17.14
CA ILE A 59 27.69 18.57 18.30
C ILE A 59 27.71 17.24 19.04
N CYS A 60 28.90 16.70 19.27
CA CYS A 60 29.13 15.44 19.95
C CYS A 60 29.30 15.65 21.46
N ALA A 61 29.17 14.57 22.24
CA ALA A 61 29.29 14.63 23.70
C ALA A 61 30.68 15.10 24.20
N ASP A 62 31.73 14.88 23.40
CA ASP A 62 33.09 15.34 23.65
C ASP A 62 33.34 16.81 23.23
N GLY A 63 32.30 17.49 22.72
CA GLY A 63 32.36 18.86 22.23
C GLY A 63 32.92 18.99 20.80
N SER A 64 33.31 17.90 20.15
CA SER A 64 33.67 17.92 18.73
C SER A 64 32.45 18.18 17.85
N THR A 65 32.71 18.56 16.59
CA THR A 65 31.66 18.80 15.60
C THR A 65 31.76 17.83 14.43
N LEU A 66 30.61 17.46 13.88
CA LEU A 66 30.49 16.57 12.73
C LEU A 66 29.54 17.16 11.71
N GLU A 67 30.02 17.39 10.48
CA GLU A 67 29.16 17.75 9.36
C GLU A 67 28.36 16.52 8.90
N TYR A 68 27.04 16.65 8.89
CA TYR A 68 26.14 15.58 8.49
C TYR A 68 25.25 16.02 7.34
N SER A 69 25.26 15.24 6.26
CA SER A 69 24.40 15.44 5.10
C SER A 69 23.14 14.59 5.21
N TYR A 70 21.97 15.20 5.07
CA TYR A 70 20.67 14.52 5.03
C TYR A 70 19.90 14.85 3.75
N LEU A 71 18.95 13.98 3.39
CA LEU A 71 18.03 14.23 2.27
C LEU A 71 16.83 15.02 2.77
N HIS A 72 16.63 16.20 2.18
CA HIS A 72 15.48 17.05 2.40
C HIS A 72 14.47 16.83 1.28
N VAL A 73 13.19 16.71 1.64
CA VAL A 73 12.10 16.55 0.68
C VAL A 73 11.68 17.92 0.16
N ASP A 74 11.83 18.16 -1.14
CA ASP A 74 11.41 19.41 -1.75
C ASP A 74 9.96 19.31 -2.26
N GLU A 75 9.62 18.19 -2.90
CA GLU A 75 8.33 17.95 -3.54
C GLU A 75 7.86 16.52 -3.28
N CYS A 76 6.56 16.34 -3.06
CA CYS A 76 5.90 15.05 -2.86
C CYS A 76 4.88 14.80 -3.96
N ASP A 77 4.71 13.56 -4.38
CA ASP A 77 3.71 13.16 -5.36
C ASP A 77 3.16 11.75 -5.06
N CYS A 78 2.07 11.39 -5.73
CA CYS A 78 1.54 10.04 -5.72
C CYS A 78 2.27 9.20 -6.78
N ILE A 79 3.27 8.45 -6.32
CA ILE A 79 4.12 7.62 -7.18
C ILE A 79 3.52 6.22 -7.27
N LYS A 80 3.38 5.70 -8.49
CA LYS A 80 2.92 4.33 -8.72
C LYS A 80 3.89 3.36 -8.05
N SER A 81 3.35 2.48 -7.22
CA SER A 81 4.12 1.51 -6.44
C SER A 81 3.60 0.10 -6.69
N GLU A 82 4.48 -0.88 -6.47
CA GLU A 82 4.07 -2.29 -6.45
C GLU A 82 3.17 -2.53 -5.24
N CYS A 83 2.06 -3.22 -5.46
CA CYS A 83 1.18 -3.64 -4.39
C CYS A 83 1.83 -4.81 -3.65
N ASN A 84 2.28 -4.59 -2.41
CA ASN A 84 2.81 -5.67 -1.58
C ASN A 84 1.67 -6.56 -1.10
N HIS A 85 1.34 -7.57 -1.90
CA HIS A 85 0.38 -8.59 -1.53
C HIS A 85 1.02 -9.55 -0.52
N LEU A 86 0.53 -9.55 0.72
CA LEU A 86 0.50 -10.81 1.47
C LEU A 86 -0.36 -11.77 0.64
N PRO A 87 0.02 -13.07 0.51
CA PRO A 87 -0.79 -14.04 -0.21
C PRO A 87 -2.16 -14.11 0.47
N THR A 88 -3.10 -13.34 -0.06
CA THR A 88 -4.48 -13.32 0.39
C THR A 88 -5.06 -14.59 -0.20
N SER A 89 -5.66 -15.40 0.68
CA SER A 89 -6.32 -16.68 0.39
C SER A 89 -6.69 -16.84 -1.08
N THR A 90 -6.12 -17.89 -1.68
CA THR A 90 -6.48 -18.49 -2.97
C THR A 90 -7.80 -17.97 -3.55
N PRO A 91 -7.84 -17.53 -4.84
CA PRO A 91 -9.11 -17.41 -5.53
C PRO A 91 -9.86 -18.72 -5.32
N VAL A 92 -11.09 -18.65 -4.84
CA VAL A 92 -12.01 -19.79 -4.74
C VAL A 92 -11.85 -20.60 -6.04
N PRO A 93 -11.37 -21.85 -5.98
CA PRO A 93 -11.12 -22.63 -7.18
C PRO A 93 -12.37 -22.64 -8.05
N GLN A 94 -12.21 -22.50 -9.36
CA GLN A 94 -13.32 -22.47 -10.33
C GLN A 94 -14.26 -23.69 -10.20
N GLU A 95 -13.75 -24.78 -9.62
CA GLU A 95 -14.48 -25.99 -9.27
C GLU A 95 -15.58 -25.74 -8.22
N GLU A 96 -15.36 -24.90 -7.21
CA GLU A 96 -16.38 -24.58 -6.19
C GLU A 96 -17.52 -23.74 -6.77
N PHE A 97 -17.23 -22.80 -7.67
CA PHE A 97 -18.29 -22.02 -8.35
C PHE A 97 -19.10 -22.89 -9.31
N THR A 98 -18.44 -23.84 -9.99
CA THR A 98 -19.10 -24.82 -10.86
C THR A 98 -19.99 -25.76 -10.03
N PHE A 99 -19.52 -26.18 -8.85
CA PHE A 99 -20.29 -26.99 -7.91
C PHE A 99 -21.54 -26.25 -7.42
N LEU A 100 -21.43 -24.97 -7.04
CA LEU A 100 -22.57 -24.15 -6.62
C LEU A 100 -23.62 -23.99 -7.74
N LEU A 101 -23.19 -23.82 -9.00
CA LEU A 101 -24.08 -23.79 -10.16
C LEU A 101 -24.78 -25.14 -10.40
N GLN A 102 -24.06 -26.25 -10.23
CA GLN A 102 -24.63 -27.60 -10.35
C GLN A 102 -25.65 -27.91 -9.25
N GLU A 103 -25.37 -27.54 -8.00
CA GLU A 103 -26.31 -27.68 -6.89
C GLU A 103 -27.58 -26.84 -7.12
N GLN A 104 -27.44 -25.61 -7.62
CA GLN A 104 -28.60 -24.78 -7.98
C GLN A 104 -29.44 -25.40 -9.10
N GLN A 105 -28.81 -25.99 -10.12
CA GLN A 105 -29.52 -26.72 -11.18
C GLN A 105 -30.26 -27.94 -10.63
N GLN A 106 -29.61 -28.77 -9.79
CA GLN A 106 -30.25 -29.92 -9.16
C GLN A 106 -31.44 -29.51 -8.29
N GLN A 107 -31.33 -28.43 -7.52
CA GLN A 107 -32.44 -27.93 -6.72
C GLN A 107 -33.60 -27.43 -7.57
N LEU A 108 -33.32 -26.75 -8.69
CA LEU A 108 -34.35 -26.29 -9.62
C LEU A 108 -35.09 -27.47 -10.27
N GLU A 109 -34.36 -28.50 -10.68
CA GLU A 109 -34.94 -29.73 -11.24
C GLU A 109 -35.82 -30.47 -10.22
N GLN A 110 -35.35 -30.58 -8.96
CA GLN A 110 -36.14 -31.18 -7.88
C GLN A 110 -37.42 -30.37 -7.58
N GLN A 111 -37.35 -29.04 -7.61
CA GLN A 111 -38.54 -28.19 -7.45
C GLN A 111 -39.53 -28.37 -8.60
N GLN A 112 -39.04 -28.50 -9.83
CA GLN A 112 -39.88 -28.78 -10.99
C GLN A 112 -40.54 -30.16 -10.93
N GLN A 113 -39.81 -31.19 -10.47
CA GLN A 113 -40.37 -32.53 -10.26
C GLN A 113 -41.43 -32.54 -9.15
N LYS A 114 -41.20 -31.82 -8.04
CA LYS A 114 -42.20 -31.68 -6.96
C LYS A 114 -43.46 -30.97 -7.42
N LYS A 115 -43.35 -29.94 -8.27
CA LYS A 115 -44.52 -29.25 -8.85
C LYS A 115 -45.35 -30.17 -9.75
N LYS A 116 -44.70 -31.06 -10.52
CA LYS A 116 -45.38 -32.05 -11.37
C LYS A 116 -46.08 -33.18 -10.60
N GLN A 117 -45.78 -33.36 -9.31
CA GLN A 117 -46.47 -34.34 -8.44
C GLN A 117 -47.64 -33.71 -7.66
N GLN A 118 -47.85 -32.39 -7.77
CA GLN A 118 -48.95 -31.67 -7.14
C GLN A 118 -50.06 -31.28 -8.15
N GLU A 119 -49.91 -31.66 -9.42
CA GLU A 119 -50.96 -31.71 -10.45
C GLU A 119 -51.39 -33.17 -10.69
#